data_AF-A0A2T8ICE1-F1
#
_entry.id   AF-A0A2T8ICE1-F1
#
_cell.length_a   1.000
_cell.length_b   1.000
_cell.length_c   1.000
_cell.angle_alpha   90.00
_cell.angle_beta   90.00
_cell.angle_gamma   90.00
#
_symmetry.space_group_name_H-M   'P 1'
#
loop_
_entity.id
_entity.type
_entity.pdbx_description
1 polymer ?
#
loop_
_entity_poly.entity_id
_entity_poly.type
_entity_poly.pdbx_seq_one_letter_code
_entity_poly.pdbx_strand_id
1 'polypeptide(L)'
;MIKRWYVPGREIAVGKAEYKVIIEKSLGIPCLFDDIVMEVVSGHKNLMHFLVPQEKMKLRNADHLPISQGLKMILNRHGFDVKPETVNREIILVACLLLDCEYCDVKNCKPSRLAGEHIKDVSGIKSEGWDLMKLATAVKIICYPAEATITEKEMFTRDEVLKFEKDVHKYEDRFNKGLCLNVYDEMVEARAYIRSIHRTLESLPK
;
A
#
# COMPACT_ATOMS: atom_id res chain seq x y z
N MET A 1 -27.40 16.80 -17.95
CA MET A 1 -26.64 16.48 -16.71
C MET A 1 -25.17 16.92 -16.83
N ILE A 2 -24.41 16.47 -17.83
CA ILE A 2 -22.97 16.75 -17.96
C ILE A 2 -22.65 18.27 -17.93
N LYS A 3 -23.30 19.09 -18.77
CA LYS A 3 -23.09 20.55 -18.79
C LYS A 3 -23.37 21.26 -17.45
N ARG A 4 -24.19 20.67 -16.57
CA ARG A 4 -24.54 21.27 -15.26
C ARG A 4 -23.39 21.17 -14.26
N TRP A 5 -22.55 20.14 -14.38
CA TRP A 5 -21.46 19.84 -13.45
C TRP A 5 -20.08 20.07 -14.06
N TYR A 6 -20.02 20.51 -15.32
CA TYR A 6 -18.78 20.79 -16.02
C TYR A 6 -18.16 22.10 -15.53
N VAL A 7 -16.85 22.06 -15.25
CA VAL A 7 -16.05 23.23 -14.91
C VAL A 7 -15.19 23.59 -16.13
N PRO A 8 -15.34 24.81 -16.69
CA PRO A 8 -14.55 25.26 -17.83
C PRO A 8 -13.03 25.09 -17.61
N GLY A 9 -12.33 24.67 -18.66
CA GLY A 9 -10.87 24.44 -18.63
C GLY A 9 -10.46 23.09 -18.05
N ARG A 10 -11.39 22.23 -17.67
CA ARG A 10 -11.12 20.83 -17.30
C ARG A 10 -11.51 19.88 -18.43
N GLU A 11 -10.92 18.68 -18.40
CA GLU A 11 -11.31 17.55 -19.24
C GLU A 11 -12.23 16.60 -18.46
N ILE A 12 -13.10 15.90 -19.18
CA ILE A 12 -13.93 14.83 -18.61
C ILE A 12 -13.31 13.47 -18.92
N ALA A 13 -12.98 12.70 -17.89
CA ALA A 13 -12.59 11.31 -18.04
C ALA A 13 -13.79 10.46 -18.51
N VAL A 14 -13.62 9.73 -19.61
CA VAL A 14 -14.69 8.90 -20.19
C VAL A 14 -14.25 7.45 -20.35
N GLY A 15 -15.14 6.50 -20.05
CA GLY A 15 -14.82 5.07 -20.09
C GLY A 15 -14.94 4.39 -21.46
N LYS A 16 -15.26 5.14 -22.52
CA LYS A 16 -15.38 4.63 -23.90
C LYS A 16 -14.91 5.69 -24.89
N ALA A 17 -14.15 5.27 -25.90
CA ALA A 17 -13.70 6.13 -26.98
C ALA A 17 -14.89 6.75 -27.76
N GLU A 18 -15.97 5.99 -27.95
CA GLU A 18 -17.19 6.50 -28.57
C GLU A 18 -17.80 7.68 -27.79
N TYR A 19 -17.79 7.61 -26.45
CA TYR A 19 -18.33 8.67 -25.61
C TYR A 19 -17.46 9.94 -25.69
N LYS A 20 -16.13 9.79 -25.77
CA LYS A 20 -15.21 10.91 -26.04
C LYS A 20 -15.66 11.66 -27.29
N VAL A 21 -15.78 10.94 -28.41
CA VAL A 21 -16.15 11.53 -29.71
C VAL A 21 -17.52 12.23 -29.64
N ILE A 22 -18.52 11.58 -29.04
CA ILE A 22 -19.87 12.13 -28.95
C ILE A 22 -19.91 13.39 -28.07
N ILE A 23 -19.25 13.36 -26.91
CA ILE A 23 -19.26 14.47 -25.93
C ILE A 23 -18.49 15.65 -26.49
N GLU A 24 -17.31 15.43 -27.06
CA GLU A 24 -16.50 16.49 -27.67
C GLU A 24 -17.26 17.14 -28.83
N LYS A 25 -17.83 16.34 -29.73
CA LYS A 25 -18.58 16.86 -30.89
C LYS A 25 -19.88 17.57 -30.51
N SER A 26 -20.66 17.02 -29.58
CA SER A 26 -22.03 17.50 -29.30
C SER A 26 -22.08 18.56 -28.21
N LEU A 27 -21.15 18.52 -27.26
CA LEU A 27 -21.15 19.40 -26.09
C LEU A 27 -19.98 20.39 -26.09
N GLY A 28 -18.97 20.21 -26.95
CA GLY A 28 -17.78 21.06 -27.00
C GLY A 28 -16.90 20.94 -25.76
N ILE A 29 -17.01 19.81 -25.04
CA ILE A 29 -16.29 19.57 -23.78
C ILE A 29 -15.11 18.63 -24.03
N PRO A 30 -13.86 19.04 -23.73
CA PRO A 30 -12.68 18.18 -23.86
C PRO A 30 -12.80 16.90 -23.02
N CYS A 31 -12.37 15.77 -23.57
CA CYS A 31 -12.46 14.47 -22.91
C CYS A 31 -11.12 13.72 -22.88
N LEU A 32 -10.83 13.13 -21.72
CA LEU A 32 -9.68 12.25 -21.50
C LEU A 32 -10.09 10.79 -21.65
N PHE A 33 -9.35 10.05 -22.48
CA PHE A 33 -9.51 8.61 -22.69
C PHE A 33 -8.11 8.02 -22.87
N ASP A 34 -7.58 7.44 -21.80
CA ASP A 34 -6.26 6.79 -21.74
C ASP A 34 -6.31 5.59 -20.78
N ASP A 35 -5.18 4.89 -20.64
CA ASP A 35 -5.07 3.70 -19.79
C ASP A 35 -5.36 4.00 -18.31
N ILE A 36 -5.03 5.21 -17.84
CA ILE A 36 -5.28 5.65 -16.46
C ILE A 36 -6.78 5.80 -16.23
N VAL A 37 -7.49 6.45 -17.16
CA VAL A 37 -8.95 6.58 -17.12
C VAL A 37 -9.61 5.20 -17.16
N MET A 38 -9.09 4.27 -17.97
CA MET A 38 -9.64 2.91 -18.05
C MET A 38 -9.50 2.17 -16.72
N GLU A 39 -8.37 2.30 -16.03
CA GLU A 39 -8.14 1.70 -14.70
C GLU A 39 -9.11 2.29 -13.66
N VAL A 40 -9.26 3.62 -13.62
CA VAL A 40 -10.17 4.31 -12.69
C VAL A 40 -11.63 3.94 -12.94
N VAL A 41 -12.05 3.90 -14.22
CA VAL A 41 -13.42 3.53 -14.59
C VAL A 41 -13.69 2.06 -14.23
N SER A 42 -12.72 1.17 -14.41
CA SER A 42 -12.82 -0.24 -13.98
C SER A 42 -13.01 -0.35 -12.46
N GLY A 43 -12.18 0.34 -11.68
CA GLY A 43 -12.32 0.39 -10.22
C GLY A 43 -13.66 0.94 -9.76
N HIS A 44 -14.12 2.05 -10.35
CA HIS A 44 -15.42 2.66 -10.02
C HIS A 44 -16.59 1.70 -10.31
N LYS A 45 -16.57 1.00 -11.46
CA LYS A 45 -17.58 -0.01 -11.78
C LYS A 45 -17.65 -1.08 -10.70
N ASN A 46 -16.50 -1.64 -10.30
CA ASN A 46 -16.44 -2.67 -9.25
C ASN A 46 -16.99 -2.19 -7.91
N LEU A 47 -16.86 -0.90 -7.59
CA LEU A 47 -17.35 -0.30 -6.34
C LEU A 47 -18.75 0.31 -6.43
N MET A 48 -19.41 0.35 -7.61
CA MET A 48 -20.70 1.03 -7.80
C MET A 48 -21.77 0.55 -6.81
N HIS A 49 -21.85 -0.76 -6.54
CA HIS A 49 -22.80 -1.32 -5.59
C HIS A 49 -22.65 -0.79 -4.16
N PHE A 50 -21.45 -0.35 -3.78
CA PHE A 50 -21.15 0.25 -2.49
C PHE A 50 -21.31 1.78 -2.52
N LEU A 51 -20.80 2.43 -3.57
CA LEU A 51 -20.79 3.89 -3.69
C LEU A 51 -22.17 4.48 -4.02
N VAL A 52 -22.99 3.74 -4.76
CA VAL A 52 -24.33 4.14 -5.18
C VAL A 52 -25.30 2.95 -4.97
N PRO A 53 -25.71 2.66 -3.72
CA PRO A 53 -26.53 1.47 -3.41
C PRO A 53 -27.88 1.45 -4.13
N GLN A 54 -28.40 2.61 -4.54
CA GLN A 54 -29.64 2.73 -5.31
C GLN A 54 -29.48 2.33 -6.79
N GLU A 55 -28.25 2.29 -7.29
CA GLU A 55 -27.93 1.87 -8.65
C GLU A 55 -28.11 0.35 -8.75
N LYS A 56 -29.21 -0.09 -9.37
CA LYS A 56 -29.57 -1.51 -9.51
C LYS A 56 -28.78 -2.23 -10.62
N MET A 57 -27.79 -1.57 -11.21
CA MET A 57 -27.05 -2.09 -12.34
C MET A 57 -26.19 -3.27 -11.86
N LYS A 58 -26.63 -4.50 -12.15
CA LYS A 58 -25.84 -5.70 -11.95
C LYS A 58 -24.75 -5.72 -13.02
N LEU A 59 -23.48 -5.66 -12.59
CA LEU A 59 -22.35 -5.94 -13.46
C LEU A 59 -22.53 -7.35 -14.03
N ARG A 60 -22.37 -7.52 -15.34
CA ARG A 60 -22.26 -8.85 -15.95
C ARG A 60 -20.84 -9.34 -15.74
N ASN A 61 -20.62 -10.66 -15.81
CA ASN A 61 -19.27 -11.24 -15.74
C ASN A 61 -18.31 -10.62 -16.77
N ALA A 62 -18.82 -10.24 -17.95
CA ALA A 62 -18.05 -9.55 -18.98
C ALA A 62 -17.70 -8.08 -18.64
N ASP A 63 -18.41 -7.45 -17.70
CA ASP A 63 -18.14 -6.07 -17.24
C ASP A 63 -17.03 -6.03 -16.17
N HIS A 64 -16.67 -7.18 -15.58
CA HIS A 64 -15.54 -7.35 -14.66
C HIS A 64 -14.20 -7.52 -15.39
N LEU A 65 -14.25 -7.73 -16.71
CA LEU A 65 -13.09 -7.83 -17.58
C LEU A 65 -12.88 -6.47 -18.26
N PRO A 66 -11.66 -5.90 -18.27
CA PRO A 66 -10.38 -6.52 -17.95
C PRO A 66 -9.98 -6.44 -16.47
N ILE A 67 -9.09 -7.35 -16.06
CA ILE A 67 -8.29 -7.19 -14.85
C ILE A 67 -7.63 -5.82 -14.87
N SER A 68 -7.75 -5.12 -13.74
CA SER A 68 -7.03 -3.88 -13.49
C SER A 68 -5.52 -4.12 -13.63
N GLN A 69 -4.81 -3.25 -14.35
CA GLN A 69 -3.36 -3.40 -14.53
C GLN A 69 -2.63 -3.42 -13.17
N GLY A 70 -3.11 -2.61 -12.22
CA GLY A 70 -2.61 -2.61 -10.85
C GLY A 70 -2.79 -3.95 -10.15
N LEU A 71 -3.98 -4.55 -10.26
CA LEU A 71 -4.29 -5.87 -9.71
C LEU A 71 -3.40 -6.97 -10.29
N LYS A 72 -3.20 -6.97 -11.62
CA LYS A 72 -2.29 -7.92 -12.27
C LYS A 72 -0.85 -7.74 -11.76
N MET A 73 -0.40 -6.49 -11.65
CA MET A 73 0.96 -6.17 -11.24
C MET A 73 1.24 -6.59 -9.79
N ILE A 74 0.29 -6.37 -8.86
CA ILE A 74 0.46 -6.79 -7.45
C ILE A 74 0.49 -8.32 -7.35
N LEU A 75 -0.45 -9.02 -7.99
CA LEU A 75 -0.51 -10.49 -7.96
C LEU A 75 0.74 -11.13 -8.56
N ASN A 76 1.19 -10.64 -9.73
CA ASN A 76 2.40 -11.13 -10.39
C ASN A 76 3.67 -10.91 -9.55
N ARG A 77 3.78 -9.78 -8.84
CA ARG A 77 4.92 -9.51 -7.94
C ARG A 77 5.02 -10.52 -6.79
N HIS A 78 3.88 -11.09 -6.39
CA HIS A 78 3.80 -12.15 -5.40
C HIS A 78 3.79 -13.56 -6.02
N GLY A 79 4.05 -13.70 -7.32
CA GLY A 79 4.13 -15.01 -8.00
C GLY A 79 2.78 -15.60 -8.42
N PHE A 80 1.69 -14.83 -8.37
CA PHE A 80 0.36 -15.27 -8.76
C PHE A 80 -0.01 -14.76 -10.16
N ASP A 81 0.07 -15.65 -11.16
CA ASP A 81 -0.44 -15.36 -12.52
C ASP A 81 -1.92 -15.74 -12.61
N VAL A 82 -2.79 -14.74 -12.45
CA VAL A 82 -4.25 -14.92 -12.45
C VAL A 82 -4.83 -14.50 -13.80
N LYS A 83 -5.65 -15.38 -14.37
CA LYS A 83 -6.33 -15.11 -15.64
C LYS A 83 -7.52 -14.17 -15.43
N PRO A 84 -7.84 -13.29 -16.37
CA PRO A 84 -8.98 -12.39 -16.25
C PRO A 84 -10.29 -13.08 -15.87
N GLU A 85 -10.55 -14.25 -16.42
CA GLU A 85 -11.78 -15.01 -16.24
C GLU A 85 -11.91 -15.60 -14.83
N THR A 86 -10.81 -15.71 -14.09
CA THR A 86 -10.78 -16.34 -12.76
C THR A 86 -10.71 -15.32 -11.62
N VAL A 87 -10.52 -14.03 -11.94
CA VAL A 87 -10.62 -12.95 -10.96
C VAL A 87 -12.05 -12.81 -10.46
N ASN A 88 -12.18 -13.00 -9.15
CA ASN A 88 -13.42 -12.83 -8.41
C ASN A 88 -13.23 -11.81 -7.28
N ARG A 89 -14.31 -11.51 -6.55
CA ARG A 89 -14.31 -10.53 -5.46
C ARG A 89 -13.29 -10.85 -4.36
N GLU A 90 -13.08 -12.12 -4.06
CA GLU A 90 -12.14 -12.56 -3.02
C GLU A 90 -10.70 -12.26 -3.42
N ILE A 91 -10.31 -12.59 -4.66
CA ILE A 91 -8.99 -12.25 -5.20
C ILE A 91 -8.75 -10.74 -5.16
N ILE A 92 -9.75 -9.93 -5.54
CA ILE A 92 -9.64 -8.47 -5.49
C ILE A 92 -9.39 -7.98 -4.05
N LEU A 93 -10.19 -8.44 -3.08
CA LEU A 93 -10.05 -8.02 -1.69
C LEU A 93 -8.70 -8.42 -1.10
N VAL A 94 -8.27 -9.65 -1.37
CA VAL A 94 -7.00 -10.19 -0.88
C VAL A 94 -5.82 -9.45 -1.50
N ALA A 95 -5.91 -9.08 -2.78
CA ALA A 95 -4.90 -8.25 -3.44
C ALA A 95 -4.87 -6.80 -2.92
N CYS A 96 -6.03 -6.22 -2.57
CA CYS A 96 -6.07 -4.92 -1.91
C CYS A 96 -5.37 -4.98 -0.54
N LEU A 97 -5.63 -6.03 0.24
CA LEU A 97 -4.95 -6.23 1.54
C LEU A 97 -3.44 -6.39 1.36
N LEU A 98 -2.97 -7.09 0.32
CA LEU A 98 -1.54 -7.15 -0.02
C LEU A 98 -0.97 -5.77 -0.32
N LEU A 99 -1.67 -4.98 -1.13
CA LEU A 99 -1.25 -3.63 -1.49
C LEU A 99 -1.15 -2.74 -0.24
N ASP A 100 -2.13 -2.80 0.66
CA ASP A 100 -2.11 -2.05 1.92
C ASP A 100 -0.93 -2.46 2.81
N CYS A 101 -0.62 -3.77 2.87
CA CYS A 101 0.55 -4.26 3.58
C CYS A 101 1.87 -3.78 2.96
N GLU A 102 2.01 -3.77 1.63
CA GLU A 102 3.18 -3.20 0.94
C GLU A 102 3.29 -1.69 1.16
N TYR A 103 2.16 -1.00 1.23
CA TYR A 103 2.12 0.44 1.45
C TYR A 103 2.66 0.84 2.83
N CYS A 104 2.64 -0.06 3.82
CA CYS A 104 3.23 0.18 5.14
C CYS A 104 4.73 0.51 5.02
N ASP A 105 5.48 -0.18 4.15
CA ASP A 105 6.89 0.12 3.93
C ASP A 105 7.09 1.48 3.27
N VAL A 106 6.24 1.86 2.31
CA VAL A 106 6.32 3.16 1.62
C VAL A 106 6.03 4.32 2.57
N LYS A 107 4.93 4.21 3.33
CA LYS A 107 4.50 5.19 4.35
C LYS A 107 5.60 5.41 5.39
N ASN A 108 6.23 4.34 5.86
CA ASN A 108 7.21 4.39 6.94
C ASN A 108 8.66 4.56 6.46
N CYS A 109 8.92 4.60 5.15
CA CYS A 109 10.26 4.71 4.59
C CYS A 109 11.02 5.96 5.08
N LYS A 110 10.47 7.16 4.87
CA LYS A 110 11.13 8.41 5.27
C LYS A 110 11.34 8.50 6.79
N PRO A 111 10.32 8.28 7.64
CA PRO A 111 10.50 8.28 9.09
C PRO A 111 11.59 7.31 9.56
N SER A 112 11.60 6.07 9.06
CA SER A 112 12.59 5.07 9.46
C SER A 112 14.01 5.43 9.02
N ARG A 113 14.18 6.05 7.83
CA ARG A 113 15.49 6.52 7.37
C ARG A 113 16.03 7.66 8.22
N LEU A 114 15.18 8.63 8.59
CA LEU A 114 15.54 9.69 9.54
C LEU A 114 15.91 9.13 10.91
N ALA A 115 15.21 8.09 11.38
CA ALA A 115 15.57 7.43 12.62
C ALA A 115 16.97 6.78 12.55
N GLY A 116 17.34 6.22 11.40
CA GLY A 116 18.69 5.73 11.13
C GLY A 116 19.76 6.85 11.22
N GLU A 117 19.47 8.03 10.69
CA GLU A 117 20.34 9.21 10.83
C GLU A 117 20.51 9.61 12.30
N HIS A 118 19.42 9.65 13.07
CA HIS A 118 19.50 9.92 14.51
C HIS A 118 20.31 8.87 15.27
N ILE A 119 20.19 7.59 14.92
CA ILE A 119 21.00 6.51 15.51
C ILE A 119 22.50 6.72 15.22
N LYS A 120 22.82 7.16 14.00
CA LYS A 120 24.20 7.51 13.62
C LYS A 120 24.72 8.72 14.39
N ASP A 121 23.93 9.77 14.52
CA ASP A 121 24.35 11.00 15.20
C ASP A 121 24.56 10.78 16.71
N VAL A 122 23.69 10.00 17.35
CA VAL A 122 23.71 9.79 18.80
C VAL A 122 24.66 8.66 19.20
N SER A 123 24.60 7.52 18.50
CA SER A 123 25.34 6.31 18.83
C SER A 123 26.44 5.97 17.83
N GLY A 124 26.67 6.75 16.77
CA GLY A 124 27.73 6.48 15.80
C GLY A 124 27.54 5.18 15.01
N ILE A 125 26.35 4.59 15.03
CA ILE A 125 26.04 3.34 14.33
C ILE A 125 25.58 3.66 12.91
N LYS A 126 26.22 3.02 11.92
CA LYS A 126 25.93 3.21 10.50
C LYS A 126 24.77 2.28 10.09
N SER A 127 23.65 2.85 9.66
CA SER A 127 22.44 2.11 9.30
C SER A 127 22.15 2.12 7.78
N GLU A 128 23.08 2.55 6.95
CA GLU A 128 22.89 2.71 5.50
C GLU A 128 22.56 1.37 4.80
N GLY A 129 23.00 0.24 5.36
CA GLY A 129 22.70 -1.11 4.86
C GLY A 129 21.48 -1.77 5.49
N TRP A 130 20.76 -1.11 6.40
CA TRP A 130 19.62 -1.72 7.08
C TRP A 130 18.34 -1.56 6.26
N ASP A 131 17.50 -2.60 6.27
CA ASP A 131 16.15 -2.51 5.76
C ASP A 131 15.24 -1.73 6.74
N LEU A 132 14.03 -1.38 6.29
CA LEU A 132 13.09 -0.57 7.07
C LEU A 132 12.65 -1.27 8.37
N MET A 133 12.56 -2.60 8.38
CA MET A 133 12.18 -3.33 9.58
C MET A 133 13.31 -3.35 10.58
N LYS A 134 14.54 -3.61 10.14
CA LYS A 134 15.71 -3.53 11.01
C LYS A 134 15.83 -2.13 11.62
N LEU A 135 15.53 -1.07 10.87
CA LEU A 135 15.44 0.29 11.43
C LEU A 135 14.33 0.42 12.49
N ALA A 136 13.10 -0.01 12.18
CA ALA A 136 11.98 0.04 13.13
C ALA A 136 12.27 -0.77 14.40
N THR A 137 12.86 -1.96 14.27
CA THR A 137 13.28 -2.81 15.40
C THR A 137 14.34 -2.12 16.25
N ALA A 138 15.32 -1.45 15.63
CA ALA A 138 16.36 -0.72 16.38
C ALA A 138 15.72 0.37 17.25
N VAL A 139 14.82 1.16 16.67
CA VAL A 139 14.10 2.22 17.38
C VAL A 139 13.21 1.64 18.47
N LYS A 140 12.53 0.51 18.23
CA LYS A 140 11.75 -0.21 19.25
C LYS A 140 12.62 -0.64 20.42
N ILE A 141 13.80 -1.21 20.17
CA ILE A 141 14.75 -1.60 21.22
C ILE A 141 15.26 -0.39 22.00
N ILE A 142 15.56 0.74 21.33
CA ILE A 142 15.97 1.98 21.99
C ILE A 142 14.85 2.53 22.88
N CYS A 143 13.61 2.60 22.37
CA CYS A 143 12.48 3.17 23.11
C CYS A 143 11.99 2.27 24.26
N TYR A 144 12.06 0.95 24.07
CA TYR A 144 11.52 -0.08 24.98
C TYR A 144 12.51 -1.26 25.17
N PRO A 145 13.70 -1.02 25.76
CA PRO A 145 14.76 -2.03 25.85
C PRO A 145 14.38 -3.24 26.71
N ALA A 146 13.52 -3.05 27.71
CA ALA A 146 13.02 -4.13 28.57
C ALA A 146 12.04 -5.07 27.86
N GLU A 147 11.39 -4.59 26.79
CA GLU A 147 10.41 -5.34 26.00
C GLU A 147 11.06 -5.98 24.75
N ALA A 148 12.36 -5.77 24.56
CA ALA A 148 13.12 -6.34 23.45
C ALA A 148 13.31 -7.85 23.60
N THR A 149 12.79 -8.60 22.64
CA THR A 149 12.93 -10.06 22.54
C THR A 149 14.31 -10.47 22.03
N ILE A 150 14.66 -11.73 22.22
CA ILE A 150 15.94 -12.29 21.73
C ILE A 150 16.02 -12.18 20.21
N THR A 151 14.96 -12.55 19.49
CA THR A 151 14.90 -12.52 18.02
C THR A 151 15.06 -11.12 17.44
N GLU A 152 14.52 -10.10 18.11
CA GLU A 152 14.75 -8.70 17.71
C GLU A 152 16.21 -8.29 17.90
N LYS A 153 16.84 -8.68 19.01
CA LYS A 153 18.24 -8.37 19.30
C LYS A 153 19.21 -9.08 18.35
N GLU A 154 18.88 -10.29 17.89
CA GLU A 154 19.65 -11.06 16.91
C GLU A 154 19.76 -10.38 15.53
N MET A 155 18.92 -9.40 15.23
CA MET A 155 19.06 -8.58 14.02
C MET A 155 20.32 -7.69 14.05
N PHE A 156 20.92 -7.50 15.22
CA PHE A 156 22.04 -6.58 15.46
C PHE A 156 23.24 -7.32 16.04
N THR A 157 24.41 -6.70 15.90
CA THR A 157 25.60 -7.14 16.63
C THR A 157 25.43 -6.86 18.13
N ARG A 158 26.15 -7.62 18.96
CA ARG A 158 26.15 -7.41 20.41
C ARG A 158 26.55 -5.99 20.80
N ASP A 159 27.53 -5.42 20.10
CA ASP A 159 28.02 -4.07 20.37
C ASP A 159 26.98 -2.99 20.03
N GLU A 160 26.21 -3.17 18.95
CA GLU A 160 25.10 -2.28 18.60
C GLU A 160 24.01 -2.30 19.69
N VAL A 161 23.60 -3.48 20.15
CA VAL A 161 22.58 -3.62 21.20
C VAL A 161 23.04 -2.98 22.51
N LEU A 162 24.27 -3.26 22.95
CA LEU A 162 24.85 -2.64 24.14
C LEU A 162 24.91 -1.11 24.03
N LYS A 163 25.14 -0.60 22.82
CA LYS A 163 25.21 0.83 22.58
C LYS A 163 23.83 1.49 22.59
N PHE A 164 22.81 0.84 22.04
CA PHE A 164 21.42 1.27 22.17
C PHE A 164 21.02 1.41 23.65
N GLU A 165 21.32 0.38 24.46
CA GLU A 165 20.99 0.35 25.88
C GLU A 165 21.77 1.43 26.66
N LYS A 166 23.06 1.63 26.36
CA LYS A 166 23.90 2.64 27.00
C LYS A 166 23.46 4.07 26.66
N ASP A 167 23.11 4.31 25.40
CA ASP A 167 22.80 5.64 24.89
C ASP A 167 21.31 6.00 24.99
N VAL A 168 20.46 5.15 25.57
CA VAL A 168 19.00 5.33 25.61
C VAL A 168 18.55 6.73 26.07
N HIS A 169 19.19 7.26 27.11
CA HIS A 169 18.91 8.58 27.66
C HIS A 169 19.18 9.74 26.67
N LYS A 170 20.02 9.52 25.66
CA LYS A 170 20.33 10.52 24.63
C LYS A 170 19.25 10.62 23.55
N TYR A 171 18.27 9.71 23.55
CA TYR A 171 17.19 9.66 22.58
C TYR A 171 15.86 10.24 23.09
N GLU A 172 15.78 10.70 24.35
CA GLU A 172 14.51 11.15 24.98
C GLU A 172 13.73 12.16 24.14
N ASP A 173 14.41 13.12 23.50
CA ASP A 173 13.78 14.14 22.64
C ASP A 173 13.86 13.84 21.14
N ARG A 174 14.41 12.68 20.76
CA ARG A 174 14.60 12.28 19.35
C ARG A 174 13.48 11.42 18.84
N PHE A 175 12.89 10.59 19.70
CA PHE A 175 11.87 9.62 19.32
C PHE A 175 10.61 9.77 20.16
N ASN A 176 9.47 9.87 19.48
CA ASN A 176 8.18 9.68 20.13
C ASN A 176 7.95 8.17 20.30
N LYS A 177 8.13 7.67 21.53
CA LYS A 177 8.08 6.23 21.84
C LYS A 177 6.81 5.56 21.32
N GLY A 178 5.64 6.17 21.55
CA GLY A 178 4.35 5.61 21.12
C GLY A 178 4.22 5.53 19.60
N LEU A 179 4.64 6.56 18.86
CA LEU A 179 4.64 6.52 17.40
C LEU A 179 5.62 5.47 16.86
N CYS A 180 6.80 5.34 17.47
CA CYS A 180 7.80 4.36 17.07
C CYS A 180 7.29 2.92 17.28
N LEU A 181 6.61 2.65 18.40
CA LEU A 181 6.00 1.35 18.66
C LEU A 181 4.90 1.04 17.64
N ASN A 182 4.00 1.99 17.39
CA ASN A 182 2.94 1.81 16.38
C ASN A 182 3.50 1.50 14.98
N VAL A 183 4.59 2.17 14.58
CA VAL A 183 5.24 1.89 13.29
C VAL A 183 5.83 0.47 13.27
N TYR A 184 6.50 0.07 14.35
CA TYR A 184 7.04 -1.28 14.48
C TYR A 184 5.92 -2.33 14.39
N ASP A 185 4.86 -2.18 15.17
CA ASP A 185 3.72 -3.11 15.20
C ASP A 185 3.00 -3.18 13.85
N GLU A 186 2.73 -2.04 13.21
CA GLU A 186 2.13 -1.96 11.86
C GLU A 186 2.97 -2.77 10.84
N MET A 187 4.30 -2.66 10.90
CA MET A 187 5.20 -3.40 10.01
C MET A 187 5.26 -4.90 10.32
N VAL A 188 5.26 -5.30 11.60
CA VAL A 188 5.22 -6.72 12.01
C VAL A 188 3.90 -7.35 11.55
N GLU A 189 2.79 -6.69 11.82
CA GLU A 189 1.45 -7.15 11.44
C GLU A 189 1.32 -7.28 9.93
N ALA A 190 1.70 -6.26 9.16
CA ALA A 190 1.67 -6.30 7.69
C ALA A 190 2.43 -7.53 7.14
N ARG A 191 3.61 -7.84 7.69
CA ARG A 191 4.41 -9.02 7.29
C ARG A 191 3.80 -10.35 7.70
N ALA A 192 3.08 -10.39 8.81
CA ALA A 192 2.30 -11.56 9.21
C ALA A 192 1.10 -11.76 8.28
N TYR A 193 0.39 -10.68 7.95
CA TYR A 193 -0.73 -10.68 7.02
C TYR A 193 -0.33 -11.10 5.61
N ILE A 194 0.77 -10.60 5.05
CA ILE A 194 1.26 -11.03 3.73
C ILE A 194 1.42 -12.56 3.67
N ARG A 195 2.03 -13.17 4.70
CA ARG A 195 2.18 -14.63 4.79
C ARG A 195 0.85 -15.38 4.93
N SER A 196 -0.14 -14.78 5.58
CA SER A 196 -1.49 -15.36 5.66
C SER A 196 -2.21 -15.27 4.31
N ILE A 197 -2.10 -14.11 3.66
CA ILE A 197 -2.70 -13.83 2.36
C ILE A 197 -2.14 -14.77 1.29
N HIS A 198 -0.82 -15.01 1.26
CA HIS A 198 -0.22 -15.96 0.32
C HIS A 198 -0.86 -17.34 0.43
N ARG A 199 -1.04 -17.85 1.65
CA ARG A 199 -1.73 -19.13 1.88
C ARG A 199 -3.18 -19.11 1.39
N THR A 200 -3.89 -18.00 1.59
CA THR A 200 -5.25 -17.84 1.04
C THR A 200 -5.24 -17.89 -0.48
N LEU A 201 -4.37 -17.13 -1.14
CA LEU A 201 -4.27 -17.10 -2.61
C LEU A 201 -3.87 -18.45 -3.20
N GLU A 202 -3.01 -19.22 -2.54
CA GLU A 202 -2.65 -20.59 -2.94
C GLU A 202 -3.84 -21.56 -2.89
N SER A 203 -4.78 -21.35 -1.97
CA SER A 203 -5.96 -22.20 -1.79
C SER A 203 -7.11 -21.88 -2.73
N LEU A 204 -7.07 -20.73 -3.42
CA LEU A 204 -8.13 -20.31 -4.32
C LEU A 204 -8.06 -21.06 -5.66
N PRO A 205 -9.23 -21.44 -6.24
CA PRO A 205 -9.27 -22.08 -7.55
C PRO A 205 -8.73 -21.12 -8.61
N LYS A 206 -7.78 -21.61 -9.41
CA LYS A 206 -7.08 -20.85 -10.46
C LYS A 206 -7.84 -20.79 -11.78
#